data_AF-A0ABD6AC29-F1
#
_entry.id   AF-A0ABD6AC29-F1
#
_cell.length_a   1.000
_cell.length_b   1.000
_cell.length_c   1.000
_cell.angle_alpha   90.00
_cell.angle_beta   90.00
_cell.angle_gamma   90.00
#
_symmetry.space_group_name_H-M   'P 1'
#
loop_
_entity.id
_entity.type
_entity.pdbx_description
1 polymer ?
#
loop_
_entity_poly.entity_id
_entity_poly.type
_entity_poly.pdbx_seq_one_letter_code
_entity_poly.pdbx_strand_id
1 'polypeptide(L)'
;MEPSVSLFGPVDAILGPYIEYVLLALVVVNMVARAAEHSTHVKQARDGGADAVARSPLRVATNFLLLVGAFYFATVEYHAGIVFSVLVVGLVISDLFEFEARLVEARREVTIERPKSSITASVLVLLYAAYTGLFFLIENVWNSII
;
A
#
# COMPACT_ATOMS: atom_id res chain seq x y z
N MET A 1 23.11 -7.13 -1.11
CA MET A 1 23.81 -7.93 -2.15
C MET A 1 23.70 -7.15 -3.43
N GLU A 2 24.73 -7.09 -4.30
CA GLU A 2 24.53 -6.43 -5.60
C GLU A 2 23.58 -7.26 -6.46
N PRO A 3 22.56 -6.65 -7.11
CA PRO A 3 21.64 -7.37 -7.98
C PRO A 3 22.43 -8.02 -9.12
N SER A 4 22.23 -9.32 -9.34
CA SER A 4 22.96 -10.10 -10.34
C SER A 4 22.70 -9.65 -11.78
N VAL A 5 21.65 -8.82 -12.00
CA VAL A 5 21.30 -8.18 -13.27
C VAL A 5 20.71 -6.80 -12.97
N SER A 6 21.30 -5.73 -13.51
CA SER A 6 20.69 -4.39 -13.46
C SER A 6 19.69 -4.25 -14.62
N LEU A 7 18.42 -4.48 -14.32
CA LEU A 7 17.33 -4.48 -15.30
C LEU A 7 16.96 -3.06 -15.76
N PHE A 8 17.18 -2.06 -14.89
CA PHE A 8 16.84 -0.65 -15.15
C PHE A 8 18.03 0.31 -15.03
N GLY A 9 19.26 -0.20 -15.00
CA GLY A 9 20.49 0.57 -15.07
C GLY A 9 20.58 1.66 -13.98
N PRO A 10 20.56 2.96 -14.35
CA PRO A 10 20.67 4.05 -13.37
C PRO A 10 19.63 4.04 -12.26
N VAL A 11 18.42 3.54 -12.52
CA VAL A 11 17.37 3.47 -11.51
C VAL A 11 17.77 2.48 -10.41
N ASP A 12 18.37 1.34 -10.78
CA ASP A 12 18.82 0.32 -9.82
C ASP A 12 19.93 0.83 -8.93
N ALA A 13 20.88 1.57 -9.50
CA ALA A 13 21.99 2.14 -8.74
C ALA A 13 21.52 3.15 -7.68
N ILE A 14 20.47 3.92 -7.98
CA ILE A 14 19.98 4.99 -7.09
C ILE A 14 18.95 4.44 -6.10
N LEU A 15 17.97 3.67 -6.59
CA LEU A 15 16.79 3.27 -5.82
C LEU A 15 16.95 1.89 -5.17
N GLY A 16 17.65 0.97 -5.82
CA GLY A 16 17.81 -0.42 -5.39
C GLY A 16 18.24 -0.56 -3.92
N PRO A 17 19.28 0.16 -3.45
CA PRO A 17 19.73 0.08 -2.05
C PRO A 17 18.71 0.57 -1.01
N TYR A 18 17.72 1.36 -1.43
CA TYR A 18 16.77 2.03 -0.53
C TYR A 18 15.32 1.60 -0.75
N ILE A 19 15.05 0.70 -1.69
CA ILE A 19 13.69 0.40 -2.15
C ILE A 19 12.78 -0.08 -1.01
N GLU A 20 13.30 -0.88 -0.08
CA GLU A 20 12.52 -1.38 1.06
C GLU A 20 12.04 -0.24 1.97
N TYR A 21 12.90 0.75 2.25
CA TYR A 21 12.54 1.93 3.03
C TYR A 21 11.55 2.83 2.29
N VAL A 22 11.73 2.99 0.98
CA VAL A 22 10.81 3.75 0.13
C VAL A 22 9.42 3.12 0.13
N LEU A 23 9.35 1.80 -0.04
CA LEU A 23 8.09 1.06 0.01
C LEU A 23 7.45 1.13 1.39
N LEU A 24 8.21 0.96 2.47
CA LEU A 24 7.70 1.10 3.83
C LEU A 24 7.09 2.49 4.06
N ALA A 25 7.81 3.55 3.69
CA ALA A 25 7.30 4.93 3.80
C ALA A 25 6.03 5.13 2.96
N LEU A 26 6.02 4.59 1.73
CA LEU A 26 4.88 4.71 0.83
C LEU A 26 3.65 3.97 1.37
N VAL A 27 3.81 2.81 2.01
CA VAL A 27 2.73 2.08 2.70
C VAL A 27 2.14 2.92 3.82
N VAL A 28 3.00 3.56 4.64
CA VAL A 28 2.53 4.44 5.72
C VAL A 28 1.74 5.63 5.15
N VAL A 29 2.26 6.29 4.11
CA VAL A 29 1.56 7.40 3.43
C VAL A 29 0.22 6.92 2.86
N ASN A 30 0.19 5.74 2.25
CA ASN A 30 -1.03 5.12 1.72
C ASN A 30 -2.09 4.89 2.82
N MET A 31 -1.68 4.40 3.98
CA MET A 31 -2.58 4.19 5.13
C MET A 31 -3.11 5.51 5.71
N VAL A 32 -2.26 6.52 5.86
CA VAL A 32 -2.68 7.86 6.31
C VAL A 32 -3.66 8.47 5.31
N ALA A 33 -3.37 8.38 4.02
CA ALA A 33 -4.24 8.86 2.96
C ALA A 33 -5.61 8.14 2.98
N ARG A 34 -5.66 6.84 3.33
CA ARG A 34 -6.91 6.08 3.50
C ARG A 34 -7.75 6.62 4.67
N ALA A 35 -7.12 6.90 5.80
CA ALA A 35 -7.81 7.47 6.95
C ALA A 35 -8.41 8.86 6.64
N ALA A 36 -7.66 9.70 5.92
CA ALA A 36 -8.12 11.00 5.47
C ALA A 36 -9.25 10.91 4.42
N GLU A 37 -9.14 9.96 3.49
CA GLU A 37 -10.14 9.74 2.45
C GLU A 37 -11.48 9.29 3.03
N HIS A 38 -11.49 8.40 4.04
CA HIS A 38 -12.74 8.00 4.70
C HIS A 38 -13.52 9.21 5.26
N SER A 39 -12.81 10.12 5.93
CA SER A 39 -13.43 11.36 6.46
C SER A 39 -13.98 12.24 5.34
N THR A 40 -13.27 12.31 4.21
CA THR A 40 -13.69 13.04 3.02
C THR A 40 -14.94 12.43 2.39
N HIS A 41 -15.00 11.11 2.23
CA HIS A 41 -16.18 10.42 1.67
C HIS A 41 -17.43 10.61 2.54
N VAL A 42 -17.28 10.53 3.87
CA VAL A 42 -18.39 10.79 4.81
C VAL A 42 -18.93 12.21 4.63
N LYS A 43 -18.03 13.21 4.49
CA LYS A 43 -18.42 14.59 4.24
C LYS A 43 -19.09 14.78 2.87
N GLN A 44 -18.50 14.23 1.81
CA GLN A 44 -19.03 14.31 0.44
C GLN A 44 -20.43 13.71 0.33
N ALA A 45 -20.63 12.52 0.91
CA ALA A 45 -21.93 11.86 0.90
C ALA A 45 -22.99 12.64 1.68
N ARG A 46 -22.60 13.26 2.81
CA ARG A 46 -23.49 14.11 3.60
C ARG A 46 -23.90 15.39 2.85
N ASP A 47 -22.95 16.04 2.20
CA ASP A 47 -23.16 17.39 1.62
C ASP A 47 -23.73 17.32 0.19
N GLY A 48 -23.44 16.26 -0.56
CA GLY A 48 -23.78 16.15 -1.99
C GLY A 48 -24.24 14.77 -2.46
N GLY A 49 -24.56 13.86 -1.54
CA GLY A 49 -25.05 12.53 -1.88
C GLY A 49 -24.02 11.66 -2.60
N ALA A 50 -24.49 10.59 -3.26
CA ALA A 50 -23.61 9.60 -3.89
C ALA A 50 -22.77 10.15 -5.05
N ASP A 51 -23.30 11.09 -5.82
CA ASP A 51 -22.61 11.63 -7.01
C ASP A 51 -21.45 12.57 -6.64
N ALA A 52 -21.41 13.06 -5.40
CA ALA A 52 -20.31 13.87 -4.88
C ALA A 52 -19.14 13.04 -4.34
N VAL A 53 -19.31 11.72 -4.15
CA VAL A 53 -18.26 10.84 -3.63
C VAL A 53 -17.23 10.57 -4.73
N ALA A 54 -16.03 11.08 -4.55
CA ALA A 54 -14.96 11.02 -5.53
C ALA A 54 -13.67 10.45 -4.94
N ARG A 55 -12.91 9.72 -5.77
CA ARG A 55 -11.62 9.13 -5.37
C ARG A 55 -10.59 10.21 -5.06
N SER A 56 -9.81 10.01 -3.99
CA SER A 56 -8.71 10.91 -3.65
C SER A 56 -7.54 10.75 -4.64
N PRO A 57 -7.04 11.85 -5.25
CA PRO A 57 -5.88 11.79 -6.14
C PRO A 57 -4.63 11.24 -5.46
N LEU A 58 -4.42 11.59 -4.19
CA LEU A 58 -3.32 11.06 -3.39
C LEU A 58 -3.43 9.53 -3.22
N ARG A 59 -4.65 9.03 -3.06
CA ARG A 59 -4.94 7.60 -2.91
C ARG A 59 -4.71 6.82 -4.19
N VAL A 60 -5.08 7.40 -5.33
CA VAL A 60 -4.80 6.83 -6.65
C VAL A 60 -3.29 6.81 -6.91
N ALA A 61 -2.60 7.93 -6.66
CA ALA A 61 -1.16 8.03 -6.88
C ALA A 61 -0.38 7.05 -6.00
N THR A 62 -0.68 6.96 -4.71
CA THR A 62 0.02 6.04 -3.79
C THR A 62 -0.24 4.58 -4.13
N ASN A 63 -1.44 4.19 -4.57
CA ASN A 63 -1.70 2.82 -5.05
C ASN A 63 -0.91 2.50 -6.31
N PHE A 64 -0.87 3.43 -7.27
CA PHE A 64 -0.08 3.27 -8.48
C PHE A 64 1.41 3.11 -8.16
N LEU A 65 1.95 4.00 -7.32
CA LEU A 65 3.35 3.95 -6.91
C LEU A 65 3.67 2.67 -6.11
N LEU A 66 2.76 2.19 -5.25
CA LEU A 66 2.96 0.92 -4.54
C LEU A 66 2.99 -0.24 -5.52
N LEU A 67 2.08 -0.27 -6.50
CA LEU A 67 2.01 -1.36 -7.47
C LEU A 67 3.27 -1.41 -8.34
N VAL A 68 3.69 -0.26 -8.88
CA VAL A 68 4.92 -0.16 -9.67
C VAL A 68 6.16 -0.46 -8.81
N GLY A 69 6.23 0.11 -7.61
CA GLY A 69 7.33 -0.11 -6.69
C GLY A 69 7.43 -1.57 -6.23
N ALA A 70 6.30 -2.26 -6.06
CA ALA A 70 6.28 -3.68 -5.70
C ALA A 70 6.86 -4.56 -6.80
N PHE A 71 6.46 -4.33 -8.05
CA PHE A 71 7.02 -5.07 -9.18
C PHE A 71 8.49 -4.74 -9.42
N TYR A 72 8.88 -3.47 -9.22
CA TYR A 72 10.29 -3.09 -9.23
C TYR A 72 11.08 -3.79 -8.11
N PHE A 73 10.53 -3.89 -6.89
CA PHE A 73 11.18 -4.61 -5.81
C PHE A 73 11.39 -6.10 -6.14
N ALA A 74 10.48 -6.72 -6.89
CA ALA A 74 10.66 -8.08 -7.39
C ALA A 74 11.81 -8.23 -8.40
N THR A 75 12.27 -7.15 -9.03
CA THR A 75 13.49 -7.19 -9.88
C THR A 75 14.77 -6.99 -9.09
N VAL A 76 14.70 -6.35 -7.92
CA VAL A 76 15.85 -6.16 -7.02
C VAL A 76 16.04 -7.38 -6.12
N GLU A 77 14.97 -7.82 -5.46
CA GLU A 77 14.95 -8.98 -4.56
C GLU A 77 13.78 -9.90 -4.95
N TYR A 78 14.09 -10.94 -5.72
CA TYR A 78 13.06 -11.78 -6.37
C TYR A 78 12.04 -12.36 -5.39
N HIS A 79 12.50 -13.10 -4.38
CA HIS A 79 11.59 -13.77 -3.45
C HIS A 79 10.81 -12.75 -2.62
N ALA A 80 11.51 -11.77 -2.04
CA ALA A 80 10.89 -10.79 -1.17
C ALA A 80 9.88 -9.92 -1.93
N GLY A 81 10.25 -9.46 -3.13
CA GLY A 81 9.42 -8.60 -3.96
C GLY A 81 8.23 -9.32 -4.59
N ILE A 82 8.30 -10.62 -4.90
CA ILE A 82 7.13 -11.38 -5.36
C ILE A 82 6.07 -11.46 -4.25
N VAL A 83 6.46 -11.79 -3.02
CA VAL A 83 5.53 -11.80 -1.88
C VAL A 83 4.95 -10.41 -1.65
N PHE A 84 5.79 -9.36 -1.67
CA PHE A 84 5.34 -7.97 -1.55
C PHE A 84 4.30 -7.60 -2.63
N SER A 85 4.56 -8.00 -3.88
CA SER A 85 3.68 -7.75 -5.03
C SER A 85 2.30 -8.39 -4.86
N VAL A 86 2.24 -9.64 -4.41
CA VAL A 86 0.96 -10.33 -4.16
C VAL A 86 0.14 -9.58 -3.10
N LEU A 87 0.78 -9.17 -2.00
CA LEU A 87 0.12 -8.41 -0.94
C LEU A 87 -0.38 -7.05 -1.44
N VAL A 88 0.44 -6.32 -2.20
CA VAL A 88 0.07 -5.01 -2.75
C VAL A 88 -1.05 -5.13 -3.79
N VAL A 89 -1.03 -6.13 -4.66
CA VAL A 89 -2.14 -6.39 -5.60
C VAL A 89 -3.42 -6.65 -4.84
N GLY A 90 -3.39 -7.49 -3.80
CA GLY A 90 -4.54 -7.73 -2.93
C GLY A 90 -5.05 -6.46 -2.25
N LEU A 91 -4.15 -5.59 -1.78
CA LEU A 91 -4.49 -4.29 -1.22
C LEU A 91 -5.20 -3.39 -2.24
N VAL A 92 -4.64 -3.25 -3.45
CA VAL A 92 -5.21 -2.41 -4.50
C VAL A 92 -6.60 -2.90 -4.91
N ILE A 93 -6.77 -4.22 -5.11
CA ILE A 93 -8.07 -4.82 -5.41
C ILE A 93 -9.06 -4.55 -4.26
N SER A 94 -8.62 -4.70 -3.01
CA SER A 94 -9.47 -4.39 -1.84
C SER A 94 -9.91 -2.93 -1.82
N ASP A 95 -9.01 -1.99 -2.15
CA ASP A 95 -9.35 -0.57 -2.24
C ASP A 95 -10.38 -0.29 -3.35
N LEU A 96 -10.30 -0.97 -4.50
CA LEU A 96 -11.29 -0.81 -5.58
C LEU A 96 -12.69 -1.20 -5.11
N PHE A 97 -12.83 -2.37 -4.49
CA PHE A 97 -14.12 -2.83 -4.00
C PHE A 97 -14.64 -2.00 -2.82
N GLU A 98 -13.76 -1.52 -1.95
CA GLU A 98 -14.16 -0.65 -0.85
C GLU A 98 -14.74 0.67 -1.36
N PHE A 99 -14.20 1.24 -2.43
CA PHE A 99 -14.76 2.43 -3.05
C PHE A 99 -16.16 2.18 -3.62
N GLU A 100 -16.34 1.09 -4.38
CA GLU A 100 -17.67 0.73 -4.91
C GLU A 100 -18.68 0.46 -3.79
N ALA A 101 -18.24 -0.16 -2.69
CA ALA A 101 -19.08 -0.35 -1.51
C ALA A 101 -19.52 1.00 -0.90
N ARG A 102 -18.63 2.00 -0.82
CA ARG A 102 -19.00 3.34 -0.34
C ARG A 102 -20.01 4.03 -1.23
N LEU A 103 -19.91 3.88 -2.56
CA LEU A 103 -20.90 4.42 -3.48
C LEU A 103 -22.26 3.77 -3.27
N VAL A 104 -22.32 2.45 -3.08
CA VAL A 104 -23.57 1.73 -2.80
C VAL A 104 -24.19 2.19 -1.48
N GLU A 105 -23.39 2.36 -0.44
CA GLU A 105 -23.86 2.86 0.85
C GLU A 105 -24.39 4.30 0.75
N ALA A 106 -23.67 5.18 0.06
CA ALA A 106 -24.08 6.55 -0.17
C ALA A 106 -25.41 6.63 -0.96
N ARG A 107 -25.60 5.76 -1.98
CA ARG A 107 -26.84 5.67 -2.77
C ARG A 107 -28.02 5.15 -1.96
N ARG A 108 -27.76 4.34 -0.94
CA ARG A 108 -28.77 3.80 -0.04
C ARG A 108 -29.04 4.69 1.16
N GLU A 109 -28.38 5.84 1.26
CA GLU A 109 -28.47 6.79 2.37
C GLU A 109 -28.21 6.14 3.74
N VAL A 110 -27.36 5.11 3.76
CA VAL A 110 -26.92 4.46 5.01
C VAL A 110 -25.60 5.06 5.48
N THR A 111 -25.27 4.84 6.75
CA THR A 111 -24.00 5.29 7.30
C THR A 111 -22.84 4.64 6.56
N ILE A 112 -21.90 5.47 6.09
CA ILE A 112 -20.68 4.99 5.43
C ILE A 112 -19.82 4.25 6.46
N GLU A 113 -19.65 2.95 6.26
CA GLU A 113 -18.78 2.16 7.13
C GLU A 113 -17.28 2.45 6.90
N ARG A 114 -16.46 2.01 7.85
CA ARG A 114 -15.00 2.03 7.69
C ARG A 114 -14.58 0.95 6.67
N PRO A 115 -13.51 1.18 5.89
CA PRO A 115 -13.07 0.24 4.88
C PRO A 115 -12.26 -0.92 5.49
N LYS A 116 -12.94 -1.87 6.13
CA LYS A 116 -12.33 -2.95 6.93
C LYS A 116 -11.42 -3.85 6.11
N SER A 117 -11.80 -4.15 4.87
CA SER A 117 -11.04 -5.07 4.00
C SER A 117 -9.69 -4.47 3.64
N SER A 118 -9.69 -3.22 3.15
CA SER A 118 -8.44 -2.56 2.77
C SER A 118 -7.58 -2.16 3.95
N ILE A 119 -8.17 -1.88 5.12
CA ILE A 119 -7.41 -1.75 6.37
C ILE A 119 -6.64 -3.05 6.66
N THR A 120 -7.33 -4.19 6.63
CA THR A 120 -6.70 -5.49 6.91
C THR A 120 -5.59 -5.80 5.91
N ALA A 121 -5.85 -5.63 4.61
CA ALA A 121 -4.83 -5.81 3.58
C ALA A 121 -3.64 -4.85 3.77
N SER A 122 -3.88 -3.60 4.18
CA SER A 122 -2.80 -2.63 4.40
C SER A 122 -1.93 -2.98 5.60
N VAL A 123 -2.50 -3.57 6.64
CA VAL A 123 -1.73 -4.07 7.79
C VAL A 123 -0.81 -5.21 7.36
N LEU A 124 -1.29 -6.14 6.53
CA LEU A 124 -0.44 -7.22 6.01
C LEU A 124 0.73 -6.68 5.18
N VAL A 125 0.45 -5.74 4.28
CA VAL A 125 1.50 -5.06 3.49
C VAL A 125 2.48 -4.33 4.41
N LEU A 126 2.00 -3.61 5.43
CA LEU A 126 2.86 -2.89 6.39
C LEU A 126 3.75 -3.85 7.18
N LEU A 127 3.19 -4.94 7.71
CA LEU A 127 3.95 -5.93 8.46
C LEU A 127 5.04 -6.54 7.60
N TYR A 128 4.74 -6.85 6.35
CA TYR A 128 5.73 -7.41 5.44
C TYR A 128 6.79 -6.38 5.01
N ALA A 129 6.40 -5.13 4.73
CA ALA A 129 7.33 -4.04 4.47
C ALA A 129 8.28 -3.77 5.65
N ALA A 130 7.73 -3.79 6.87
CA ALA A 130 8.49 -3.61 8.10
C ALA A 130 9.40 -4.79 8.35
N TYR A 131 8.94 -6.03 8.09
CA TYR A 131 9.78 -7.20 8.16
C TYR A 131 10.99 -7.08 7.24
N THR A 132 10.80 -6.75 5.95
CA THR A 132 11.94 -6.62 5.03
C THR A 132 12.83 -5.44 5.39
N GLY A 133 12.25 -4.24 5.57
CA GLY A 133 13.02 -3.00 5.73
C GLY A 133 13.58 -2.74 7.12
N LEU A 134 13.08 -3.39 8.18
CA LEU A 134 13.49 -3.14 9.57
C LEU A 134 14.07 -4.37 10.28
N PHE A 135 14.25 -5.51 9.61
CA PHE A 135 14.76 -6.72 10.24
C PHE A 135 16.11 -6.52 10.94
N PHE A 136 16.97 -5.68 10.37
CA PHE A 136 18.29 -5.36 10.93
C PHE A 136 18.24 -4.85 12.37
N LEU A 137 17.12 -4.27 12.82
CA LEU A 137 16.94 -3.82 14.20
C LEU A 137 16.89 -4.97 15.21
N ILE A 138 16.41 -6.14 14.78
CA ILE A 138 16.22 -7.33 15.63
C ILE A 138 17.11 -8.51 15.23
N GLU A 139 17.84 -8.40 14.11
CA GLU A 139 18.67 -9.45 13.52
C GLU A 139 19.61 -10.10 14.55
N ASN A 140 20.32 -9.29 15.35
CA ASN A 140 21.24 -9.82 16.37
C ASN A 140 20.55 -10.69 17.43
N VAL A 141 19.34 -10.29 17.84
CA VAL A 141 18.56 -11.05 18.83
C VAL A 141 18.02 -12.32 18.20
N TRP A 142 17.52 -12.23 16.96
CA TRP A 142 16.98 -13.37 16.22
C TRP A 142 18.05 -14.46 15.98
N ASN A 143 19.23 -14.05 15.51
CA ASN A 143 20.37 -14.94 15.25
C ASN A 143 20.99 -15.55 16.52
N SER A 144 20.57 -15.11 17.72
CA SER A 144 20.98 -15.75 18.98
C SER A 144 20.07 -16.90 19.40
N ILE A 145 18.87 -17.00 18.81
CA ILE A 145 17.84 -17.98 19.16
C ILE A 145 17.78 -19.11 18.13
N ILE A 146 17.95 -18.78 16.85
CA ILE A 146 17.86 -19.71 15.71
C ILE A 146 19.25 -20.08 15.20
#